data_AF-A0A3M1YS94-F1
#
_entry.id   AF-A0A3M1YS94-F1
#
_cell.length_a   1.000
_cell.length_b   1.000
_cell.length_c   1.000
_cell.angle_alpha   90.00
_cell.angle_beta   90.00
_cell.angle_gamma   90.00
#
_symmetry.space_group_name_H-M   'P 1'
#
loop_
_entity.id
_entity.type
_entity.pdbx_description
1 polymer ?
#
loop_
_entity_poly.entity_id
_entity_poly.type
_entity_poly.pdbx_seq_one_letter_code
_entity_poly.pdbx_strand_id
1 'polypeptide(L)'
;MDYPAYTTPMGYLTPIRDALHEYDDVVVISGGMFWAFHHEAARWPVMLADTAECVRTLPPDGYAVDPAHPFAVLITPNAGDTPLQRIYGLGEVRTFPTRDTNAVYRLYGPVDAPTWLVQMTSIEPVPFANGVQLTGYAIEGETVYLQWQLPARKPDLQHQYFVHFLDENGDAIGQRDLSFWPGYHWCEGDTLVTWTDGVPNNSTLSALRVGLYTLGTGKDEGQIFPVDILDVMGNPAGQWALISLTTE
;
A
#
# COMPACT_ATOMS: atom_id res chain seq x y z
N MET A 1 -2.22 16.83 -20.64
CA MET A 1 -2.02 16.78 -19.18
C MET A 1 -3.12 17.64 -18.59
N ASP A 2 -4.28 17.03 -18.31
CA ASP A 2 -5.41 17.76 -17.72
C ASP A 2 -5.12 17.98 -16.24
N TYR A 3 -5.04 19.25 -15.84
CA TYR A 3 -4.92 19.65 -14.44
C TYR A 3 -6.18 19.23 -13.66
N PRO A 4 -6.08 18.87 -12.37
CA PRO A 4 -7.17 18.33 -11.61
C PRO A 4 -8.16 19.43 -11.23
N ALA A 5 -9.15 19.68 -12.09
CA ALA A 5 -10.37 20.34 -11.64
C ALA A 5 -11.14 19.36 -10.74
N TYR A 6 -11.73 19.85 -9.65
CA TYR A 6 -12.77 19.15 -8.92
C TYR A 6 -14.00 19.03 -9.84
N THR A 7 -13.97 18.06 -10.76
CA THR A 7 -14.96 17.95 -11.84
C THR A 7 -16.28 17.35 -11.38
N THR A 8 -16.27 16.54 -10.32
CA THR A 8 -17.48 15.96 -9.72
C THR A 8 -18.14 16.97 -8.77
N PRO A 9 -19.35 17.47 -9.08
CA PRO A 9 -20.03 18.40 -8.18
C PRO A 9 -20.35 17.76 -6.83
N MET A 10 -20.29 18.57 -5.75
CA MET A 10 -20.49 18.10 -4.37
C MET A 10 -21.81 17.35 -4.15
N GLY A 11 -22.86 17.70 -4.90
CA GLY A 11 -24.16 17.01 -4.84
C GLY A 11 -24.10 15.52 -5.18
N TYR A 12 -23.13 15.09 -5.99
CA TYR A 12 -22.91 13.66 -6.29
C TYR A 12 -22.05 12.96 -5.24
N LEU A 13 -21.22 13.71 -4.51
CA LEU A 13 -20.30 13.15 -3.51
C LEU A 13 -20.95 13.05 -2.12
N THR A 14 -21.88 13.95 -1.81
CA THR A 14 -22.60 13.98 -0.51
C THR A 14 -23.27 12.64 -0.17
N PRO A 15 -24.04 12.00 -1.08
CA PRO A 15 -24.68 10.72 -0.76
C PRO A 15 -23.69 9.58 -0.49
N ILE A 16 -22.51 9.62 -1.13
CA ILE A 16 -21.45 8.63 -0.92
C ILE A 16 -20.82 8.85 0.46
N ARG A 17 -20.50 10.10 0.79
CA ARG A 17 -19.96 10.47 2.10
C ARG A 17 -20.91 10.04 3.23
N ASP A 18 -22.20 10.37 3.09
CA ASP A 18 -23.19 10.03 4.11
C ASP A 18 -23.34 8.52 4.28
N ALA A 19 -23.20 7.73 3.22
CA ALA A 19 -23.18 6.27 3.30
C ALA A 19 -21.91 5.72 3.96
N LEU A 20 -20.80 6.45 3.91
CA LEU A 20 -19.53 6.07 4.53
C LEU A 20 -19.44 6.43 6.01
N HIS A 21 -20.32 7.29 6.53
CA HIS A 21 -20.37 7.62 7.96
C HIS A 21 -20.74 6.42 8.86
N GLU A 22 -21.17 5.30 8.28
CA GLU A 22 -21.44 4.05 8.99
C GLU A 22 -20.16 3.26 9.32
N TYR A 23 -18.99 3.73 8.86
CA TYR A 23 -17.72 3.01 8.97
C TYR A 23 -16.60 3.91 9.52
N ASP A 24 -15.88 3.39 10.51
CA ASP A 24 -14.70 4.05 11.08
C ASP A 24 -13.47 3.87 10.17
N ASP A 25 -13.40 2.74 9.46
CA ASP A 25 -12.32 2.38 8.55
C ASP A 25 -12.80 2.34 7.09
N VAL A 26 -12.13 3.10 6.23
CA VAL A 26 -12.48 3.20 4.80
C VAL A 26 -11.25 3.01 3.92
N VAL A 27 -11.32 2.05 3.01
CA VAL A 27 -10.35 1.85 1.92
C VAL A 27 -10.93 2.42 0.63
N VAL A 28 -10.20 3.33 -0.01
CA VAL A 28 -10.56 3.95 -1.27
C VAL A 28 -9.64 3.45 -2.37
N ILE A 29 -10.17 2.71 -3.34
CA ILE A 29 -9.43 2.31 -4.53
C ILE A 29 -9.60 3.38 -5.59
N SER A 30 -8.50 3.99 -6.01
CA SER A 30 -8.50 5.07 -7.00
C SER A 30 -7.40 4.93 -8.04
N GLY A 31 -7.38 5.82 -9.03
CA GLY A 31 -6.35 5.82 -10.07
C GLY A 31 -4.90 6.01 -9.57
N GLY A 32 -4.69 6.30 -8.28
CA GLY A 32 -3.38 6.30 -7.63
C GLY A 32 -3.45 6.67 -6.14
N MET A 33 -2.30 6.84 -5.50
CA MET A 33 -2.22 7.08 -4.04
C MET A 33 -1.61 8.44 -3.65
N PHE A 34 -1.05 9.17 -4.62
CA PHE A 34 -0.38 10.45 -4.36
C PHE A 34 -1.36 11.61 -4.40
N TRP A 35 -1.52 12.34 -3.28
CA TRP A 35 -2.45 13.48 -3.17
C TRP A 35 -2.19 14.59 -4.19
N ALA A 36 -0.92 14.82 -4.55
CA ALA A 36 -0.53 15.84 -5.52
C ALA A 36 -1.01 15.54 -6.96
N PHE A 37 -1.29 14.27 -7.27
CA PHE A 37 -1.57 13.81 -8.63
C PHE A 37 -2.95 13.15 -8.77
N HIS A 38 -3.54 12.64 -7.68
CA HIS A 38 -4.76 11.84 -7.70
C HIS A 38 -5.83 12.48 -6.81
N HIS A 39 -6.84 13.07 -7.44
CA HIS A 39 -7.86 13.84 -6.73
C HIS A 39 -8.67 12.98 -5.75
N GLU A 40 -9.00 11.74 -6.10
CA GLU A 40 -9.72 10.83 -5.20
C GLU A 40 -8.88 10.51 -3.97
N ALA A 41 -7.57 10.30 -4.15
CA ALA A 41 -6.65 10.03 -3.05
C ALA A 41 -6.64 11.16 -1.99
N ALA A 42 -6.77 12.42 -2.43
CA ALA A 42 -6.83 13.58 -1.55
C ALA A 42 -8.24 13.90 -1.03
N ARG A 43 -9.28 13.69 -1.86
CA ARG A 43 -10.66 14.09 -1.58
C ARG A 43 -11.26 13.35 -0.39
N TRP A 44 -11.19 12.02 -0.39
CA TRP A 44 -11.91 11.22 0.60
C TRP A 44 -11.37 11.38 2.03
N PRO A 45 -10.03 11.42 2.25
CA PRO A 45 -9.50 11.76 3.57
C PRO A 45 -10.01 13.11 4.11
N VAL A 46 -10.20 14.11 3.23
CA VAL A 46 -10.75 15.41 3.64
C VAL A 46 -12.25 15.33 3.90
N MET A 47 -13.00 14.64 3.05
CA MET A 47 -14.46 14.53 3.17
C MET A 47 -14.92 13.74 4.39
N LEU A 48 -14.09 12.82 4.87
CA LEU A 48 -14.39 11.92 5.99
C LEU A 48 -13.57 12.24 7.25
N ALA A 49 -12.83 13.35 7.26
CA ALA A 49 -11.89 13.68 8.34
C ALA A 49 -12.52 13.73 9.75
N ASP A 50 -13.82 14.03 9.82
CA ASP A 50 -14.57 14.17 11.07
C ASP A 50 -15.45 12.94 11.39
N THR A 51 -15.47 11.93 10.52
CA THR A 51 -16.45 10.82 10.58
C THR A 51 -15.82 9.44 10.51
N ALA A 52 -14.66 9.30 9.88
CA ALA A 52 -13.90 8.06 9.85
C ALA A 52 -12.63 8.24 10.68
N GLU A 53 -12.25 7.21 11.45
CA GLU A 53 -10.97 7.18 12.14
C GLU A 53 -9.82 7.09 11.13
N CYS A 54 -10.01 6.31 10.07
CA CYS A 54 -8.97 6.00 9.11
C CYS A 54 -9.47 5.90 7.66
N VAL A 55 -8.83 6.67 6.78
CA VAL A 55 -9.10 6.65 5.33
C VAL A 55 -7.81 6.33 4.59
N ARG A 56 -7.83 5.20 3.89
CA ARG A 56 -6.68 4.61 3.21
C ARG A 56 -6.92 4.65 1.72
N THR A 57 -6.07 5.34 0.94
CA THR A 57 -6.25 5.32 -0.51
C THR A 57 -5.18 4.51 -1.21
N LEU A 58 -5.61 3.59 -2.07
CA LEU A 58 -4.76 2.65 -2.78
C LEU A 58 -4.85 2.89 -4.30
N PRO A 59 -3.75 2.68 -5.04
CA PRO A 59 -3.86 2.47 -6.48
C PRO A 59 -4.60 1.14 -6.77
N PRO A 60 -4.97 0.86 -8.03
CA PRO A 60 -5.70 -0.36 -8.37
C PRO A 60 -4.86 -1.64 -8.25
N ASP A 61 -3.54 -1.54 -8.17
CA ASP A 61 -2.63 -2.68 -8.17
C ASP A 61 -1.32 -2.36 -7.43
N GLY A 62 -0.57 -3.38 -7.02
CA GLY A 62 0.71 -3.31 -6.32
C GLY A 62 0.63 -3.15 -4.80
N TYR A 63 -0.56 -2.85 -4.25
CA TYR A 63 -0.77 -2.60 -2.82
C TYR A 63 -2.14 -3.09 -2.38
N ALA A 64 -2.20 -3.69 -1.19
CA ALA A 64 -3.42 -4.02 -0.49
C ALA A 64 -3.20 -3.77 1.00
N VAL A 65 -4.25 -3.38 1.72
CA VAL A 65 -4.19 -3.14 3.16
C VAL A 65 -5.28 -3.92 3.86
N ASP A 66 -4.93 -4.49 5.00
CA ASP A 66 -5.84 -5.10 5.95
C ASP A 66 -5.95 -4.17 7.17
N PRO A 67 -7.03 -3.38 7.24
CA PRO A 67 -7.36 -2.61 8.44
C PRO A 67 -7.56 -3.51 9.66
N ALA A 68 -7.23 -3.01 10.86
CA ALA A 68 -7.38 -3.76 12.10
C ALA A 68 -8.84 -4.06 12.50
N HIS A 69 -9.82 -3.39 11.87
CA HIS A 69 -11.24 -3.53 12.13
C HIS A 69 -12.04 -3.65 10.82
N PRO A 70 -13.31 -4.13 10.87
CA PRO A 70 -14.16 -4.17 9.70
C PRO A 70 -14.28 -2.81 9.01
N PHE A 71 -14.19 -2.80 7.70
CA PHE A 71 -14.03 -1.57 6.90
C PHE A 71 -14.97 -1.54 5.70
N ALA A 72 -15.14 -0.36 5.12
CA ALA A 72 -15.77 -0.19 3.82
C ALA A 72 -14.73 -0.06 2.70
N VAL A 73 -15.09 -0.52 1.51
CA VAL A 73 -14.31 -0.32 0.28
C VAL A 73 -15.08 0.56 -0.70
N LEU A 74 -14.51 1.72 -1.02
CA LEU A 74 -15.01 2.61 -2.06
C LEU A 74 -14.12 2.50 -3.30
N ILE A 75 -14.68 1.97 -4.39
CA ILE A 75 -14.04 1.97 -5.71
C ILE A 75 -14.51 3.19 -6.49
N THR A 76 -13.56 4.03 -6.86
CA THR A 76 -13.83 5.25 -7.64
C THR A 76 -13.93 4.94 -9.14
N PRO A 77 -14.59 5.80 -9.94
CA PRO A 77 -14.83 5.52 -11.36
C PRO A 77 -13.58 5.32 -12.21
N ASN A 78 -12.45 5.94 -11.84
CA ASN A 78 -11.19 5.87 -12.57
C ASN A 78 -10.25 4.77 -12.08
N ALA A 79 -10.64 3.97 -11.08
CA ALA A 79 -9.83 2.86 -10.59
C ALA A 79 -9.67 1.72 -11.61
N GLY A 80 -10.59 1.61 -12.58
CA GLY A 80 -10.62 0.49 -13.52
C GLY A 80 -10.97 -0.84 -12.85
N ASP A 81 -10.59 -1.94 -13.50
CA ASP A 81 -10.63 -3.28 -12.92
C ASP A 81 -9.40 -3.48 -12.03
N THR A 82 -9.59 -4.14 -10.88
CA THR A 82 -8.55 -4.26 -9.87
C THR A 82 -8.53 -5.66 -9.26
N PRO A 83 -7.35 -6.29 -9.07
CA PRO A 83 -7.22 -7.54 -8.32
C PRO A 83 -7.74 -7.43 -6.89
N LEU A 84 -7.83 -6.21 -6.34
CA LEU A 84 -8.33 -5.95 -4.99
C LEU A 84 -9.79 -6.36 -4.79
N GLN A 85 -10.61 -6.44 -5.85
CA GLN A 85 -11.98 -6.96 -5.72
C GLN A 85 -11.98 -8.42 -5.24
N ARG A 86 -11.01 -9.22 -5.70
CA ARG A 86 -10.85 -10.62 -5.28
C ARG A 86 -10.29 -10.69 -3.87
N ILE A 87 -9.28 -9.87 -3.57
CA ILE A 87 -8.63 -9.83 -2.24
C ILE A 87 -9.64 -9.46 -1.16
N TYR A 88 -10.46 -8.44 -1.37
CA TYR A 88 -11.45 -8.00 -0.38
C TYR A 88 -12.76 -8.79 -0.40
N GLY A 89 -12.88 -9.82 -1.26
CA GLY A 89 -14.08 -10.67 -1.31
C GLY A 89 -15.38 -9.87 -1.49
N LEU A 90 -15.36 -8.84 -2.33
CA LEU A 90 -16.40 -7.81 -2.36
C LEU A 90 -17.78 -8.40 -2.72
N GLY A 91 -18.73 -8.23 -1.80
CA GLY A 91 -20.10 -8.75 -1.88
C GLY A 91 -21.09 -7.78 -2.54
N GLU A 92 -22.19 -7.48 -1.84
CA GLU A 92 -23.24 -6.57 -2.35
C GLU A 92 -22.68 -5.17 -2.59
N VAL A 93 -23.06 -4.59 -3.73
CA VAL A 93 -22.57 -3.29 -4.18
C VAL A 93 -23.65 -2.22 -4.09
N ARG A 94 -23.35 -1.12 -3.42
CA ARG A 94 -24.11 0.13 -3.53
C ARG A 94 -23.44 1.00 -4.59
N THR A 95 -24.19 1.34 -5.64
CA THR A 95 -23.68 2.17 -6.74
C THR A 95 -24.15 3.61 -6.60
N PHE A 96 -23.24 4.55 -6.88
CA PHE A 96 -23.55 5.97 -6.89
C PHE A 96 -23.16 6.55 -8.25
N PRO A 97 -24.14 6.99 -9.06
CA PRO A 97 -23.85 7.54 -10.37
C PRO A 97 -23.14 8.89 -10.23
N THR A 98 -22.30 9.22 -11.20
CA THR A 98 -21.79 10.58 -11.35
C THR A 98 -22.59 11.36 -12.39
N ARG A 99 -22.15 12.58 -12.72
CA ARG A 99 -22.71 13.34 -13.84
C ARG A 99 -22.54 12.62 -15.18
N ASP A 100 -21.45 11.88 -15.34
CA ASP A 100 -21.25 10.97 -16.46
C ASP A 100 -21.84 9.60 -16.08
N THR A 101 -22.86 9.15 -16.80
CA THR A 101 -23.56 7.90 -16.51
C THR A 101 -22.68 6.66 -16.68
N ASN A 102 -21.54 6.78 -17.37
CA ASN A 102 -20.55 5.70 -17.51
C ASN A 102 -19.54 5.65 -16.36
N ALA A 103 -19.52 6.67 -15.50
CA ALA A 103 -18.64 6.74 -14.34
C ALA A 103 -19.48 6.54 -13.06
N VAL A 104 -19.18 5.48 -12.32
CA VAL A 104 -19.95 5.06 -11.13
C VAL A 104 -19.01 4.77 -9.98
N TYR A 105 -19.32 5.31 -8.79
CA TYR A 105 -18.68 4.88 -7.55
C TYR A 105 -19.36 3.60 -7.07
N ARG A 106 -18.55 2.66 -6.57
CA ARG A 106 -19.04 1.39 -6.02
C ARG A 106 -18.59 1.31 -4.57
N LEU A 107 -19.54 1.21 -3.65
CA LEU A 107 -19.31 1.03 -2.23
C LEU A 107 -19.64 -0.40 -1.84
N TYR A 108 -18.75 -1.01 -1.08
CA TYR A 108 -18.89 -2.33 -0.50
C TYR A 108 -18.61 -2.27 0.99
N GLY A 109 -19.27 -3.11 1.78
CA GLY A 109 -19.00 -3.23 3.21
C GLY A 109 -20.20 -3.72 4.02
N PRO A 110 -19.99 -4.14 5.27
CA PRO A 110 -18.67 -4.28 5.92
C PRO A 110 -17.83 -5.40 5.30
N VAL A 111 -16.50 -5.21 5.30
CA VAL A 111 -15.49 -6.21 4.94
C VAL A 111 -14.71 -6.53 6.20
N ASP A 112 -14.64 -7.81 6.60
CA ASP A 112 -13.98 -8.22 7.85
C ASP A 112 -12.46 -8.31 7.71
N ALA A 113 -11.98 -9.09 6.74
CA ALA A 113 -10.55 -9.28 6.46
C ALA A 113 -10.33 -9.69 5.00
N PRO A 114 -9.23 -9.27 4.36
CA PRO A 114 -8.87 -9.71 3.03
C PRO A 114 -8.51 -11.19 2.99
N THR A 115 -8.89 -11.86 1.91
CA THR A 115 -8.38 -13.18 1.56
C THR A 115 -7.18 -13.00 0.64
N TRP A 116 -5.97 -13.20 1.19
CA TRP A 116 -4.74 -13.10 0.42
C TRP A 116 -4.69 -14.14 -0.71
N LEU A 117 -4.27 -13.71 -1.90
CA LEU A 117 -4.15 -14.58 -3.07
C LEU A 117 -2.99 -15.57 -2.95
N VAL A 118 -2.02 -15.25 -2.09
CA VAL A 118 -0.81 -16.02 -1.84
C VAL A 118 -0.68 -16.35 -0.36
N GLN A 119 -0.11 -17.51 -0.06
CA GLN A 119 0.26 -17.88 1.30
C GLN A 119 1.56 -17.13 1.68
N MET A 120 1.49 -16.28 2.70
CA MET A 120 2.65 -15.56 3.20
C MET A 120 3.50 -16.46 4.12
N THR A 121 4.81 -16.42 3.91
CA THR A 121 5.83 -16.94 4.84
C THR A 121 6.14 -15.86 5.86
N SER A 122 5.88 -16.14 7.14
CA SER A 122 6.23 -15.24 8.24
C SER A 122 7.73 -15.25 8.51
N ILE A 123 8.28 -14.09 8.86
CA ILE A 123 9.66 -13.94 9.34
C ILE A 123 9.65 -13.30 10.72
N GLU A 124 10.79 -13.33 11.42
CA GLU A 124 10.96 -12.48 12.60
C GLU A 124 10.81 -11.01 12.18
N PRO A 125 9.93 -10.22 12.82
CA PRO A 125 9.70 -8.84 12.42
C PRO A 125 10.99 -8.02 12.38
N VAL A 126 11.22 -7.36 11.25
CA VAL A 126 12.39 -6.49 11.06
C VAL A 126 11.95 -5.03 11.20
N PRO A 127 12.26 -4.36 12.34
CA PRO A 127 11.81 -3.00 12.59
C PRO A 127 12.70 -1.98 11.87
N PHE A 128 12.07 -1.06 11.15
CA PHE A 128 12.73 0.09 10.54
C PHE A 128 12.58 1.33 11.43
N ALA A 129 13.54 2.25 11.38
CA ALA A 129 13.58 3.48 12.17
C ALA A 129 12.37 4.40 11.95
N ASN A 130 11.69 4.26 10.81
CA ASN A 130 10.44 4.98 10.54
C ASN A 130 9.20 4.34 11.21
N GLY A 131 9.36 3.22 11.93
CA GLY A 131 8.31 2.51 12.67
C GLY A 131 7.61 1.39 11.89
N VAL A 132 7.85 1.27 10.58
CA VAL A 132 7.35 0.15 9.78
C VAL A 132 8.12 -1.12 10.15
N GLN A 133 7.46 -2.27 10.11
CA GLN A 133 8.12 -3.56 10.31
C GLN A 133 7.85 -4.47 9.11
N LEU A 134 8.88 -5.14 8.60
CA LEU A 134 8.72 -6.21 7.61
C LEU A 134 8.45 -7.52 8.35
N THR A 135 7.32 -8.16 8.09
CA THR A 135 6.83 -9.31 8.88
C THR A 135 6.69 -10.59 8.08
N GLY A 136 6.71 -10.51 6.75
CA GLY A 136 6.59 -11.69 5.91
C GLY A 136 6.84 -11.41 4.44
N TYR A 137 6.90 -12.49 3.67
CA TYR A 137 7.05 -12.44 2.22
C TYR A 137 6.33 -13.62 1.55
N ALA A 138 6.10 -13.52 0.25
CA ALA A 138 5.79 -14.65 -0.61
C ALA A 138 6.42 -14.44 -1.99
N ILE A 139 6.66 -15.54 -2.71
CA ILE A 139 7.07 -15.51 -4.12
C ILE A 139 6.11 -16.44 -4.86
N GLU A 140 5.40 -15.91 -5.86
CA GLU A 140 4.53 -16.69 -6.74
C GLU A 140 4.87 -16.34 -8.19
N GLY A 141 5.40 -17.32 -8.93
CA GLY A 141 5.87 -17.09 -10.29
C GLY A 141 6.95 -15.99 -10.35
N GLU A 142 6.67 -14.92 -11.09
CA GLU A 142 7.58 -13.78 -11.24
C GLU A 142 7.28 -12.63 -10.26
N THR A 143 6.34 -12.82 -9.32
CA THR A 143 5.89 -11.77 -8.39
C THR A 143 6.43 -12.02 -6.99
N VAL A 144 6.96 -10.97 -6.37
CA VAL A 144 7.32 -10.97 -4.93
C VAL A 144 6.31 -10.13 -4.16
N TYR A 145 5.84 -10.68 -3.05
CA TYR A 145 4.95 -10.04 -2.09
C TYR A 145 5.71 -9.79 -0.79
N LEU A 146 5.55 -8.61 -0.22
CA LEU A 146 6.12 -8.23 1.08
C LEU A 146 5.01 -7.78 2.01
N GLN A 147 4.99 -8.32 3.22
CA GLN A 147 4.02 -7.98 4.26
C GLN A 147 4.67 -7.06 5.29
N TRP A 148 3.97 -5.97 5.60
CA TRP A 148 4.44 -4.92 6.49
C TRP A 148 3.42 -4.64 7.58
N GLN A 149 3.89 -4.45 8.80
CA GLN A 149 3.10 -3.87 9.88
C GLN A 149 3.33 -2.36 9.90
N LEU A 150 2.24 -1.58 9.89
CA LEU A 150 2.33 -0.13 9.87
C LEU A 150 2.22 0.49 11.28
N PRO A 151 2.98 1.57 11.56
CA PRO A 151 2.81 2.37 12.74
C PRO A 151 1.64 3.36 12.56
N ALA A 152 1.37 4.15 13.60
CA ALA A 152 0.50 5.31 13.48
C ALA A 152 0.93 6.25 12.33
N ARG A 153 -0.05 7.02 11.84
CA ARG A 153 0.07 7.95 10.71
C ARG A 153 1.29 8.87 10.82
N LYS A 154 2.04 8.99 9.72
CA LYS A 154 3.20 9.90 9.61
C LYS A 154 3.14 10.67 8.28
N PRO A 155 2.38 11.79 8.22
CA PRO A 155 1.98 12.40 6.95
C PRO A 155 3.14 12.94 6.10
N ASP A 156 4.26 13.27 6.73
CA ASP A 156 5.43 13.83 6.04
C ASP A 156 6.35 12.76 5.43
N LEU A 157 6.04 11.47 5.61
CA LEU A 157 6.88 10.38 5.14
C LEU A 157 6.49 9.89 3.76
N GLN A 158 7.44 9.96 2.83
CA GLN A 158 7.35 9.40 1.48
C GLN A 158 8.62 8.61 1.18
N HIS A 159 8.56 7.31 1.41
CA HIS A 159 9.68 6.41 1.18
C HIS A 159 9.57 5.73 -0.19
N GLN A 160 10.69 5.23 -0.66
CA GLN A 160 10.78 4.15 -1.62
C GLN A 160 11.17 2.87 -0.87
N TYR A 161 10.83 1.72 -1.42
CA TYR A 161 11.40 0.44 -1.00
C TYR A 161 12.10 -0.22 -2.18
N PHE A 162 13.12 -1.02 -1.87
CA PHE A 162 13.77 -1.85 -2.87
C PHE A 162 13.73 -3.32 -2.47
N VAL A 163 13.83 -4.17 -3.48
CA VAL A 163 14.06 -5.62 -3.35
C VAL A 163 15.21 -5.99 -4.26
N HIS A 164 16.32 -6.49 -3.72
CA HIS A 164 17.34 -7.18 -4.50
C HIS A 164 17.11 -8.69 -4.40
N PHE A 165 17.20 -9.35 -5.54
CA PHE A 165 17.17 -10.79 -5.67
C PHE A 165 18.62 -11.29 -5.65
N LEU A 166 18.98 -12.14 -4.70
CA LEU A 166 20.35 -12.59 -4.49
C LEU A 166 20.50 -14.08 -4.82
N ASP A 167 21.66 -14.47 -5.36
CA ASP A 167 22.02 -15.87 -5.51
C ASP A 167 22.64 -16.49 -4.25
N GLU A 168 23.03 -17.76 -4.30
CA GLU A 168 23.70 -18.50 -3.21
C GLU A 168 25.03 -17.89 -2.75
N ASN A 169 25.70 -17.09 -3.59
CA ASN A 169 26.94 -16.38 -3.25
C ASN A 169 26.66 -15.00 -2.62
N GLY A 170 25.39 -14.57 -2.60
CA GLY A 170 24.97 -13.25 -2.16
C GLY A 170 25.09 -12.17 -3.23
N ASP A 171 25.34 -12.56 -4.49
CA ASP A 171 25.43 -11.64 -5.62
C ASP A 171 24.03 -11.26 -6.10
N ALA A 172 23.84 -9.97 -6.45
CA ALA A 172 22.56 -9.48 -6.95
C ALA A 172 22.32 -9.95 -8.39
N ILE A 173 21.25 -10.71 -8.60
CA ILE A 173 20.79 -11.21 -9.91
C ILE A 173 19.55 -10.48 -10.42
N GLY A 174 19.03 -9.54 -9.65
CA GLY A 174 17.96 -8.64 -10.05
C GLY A 174 17.64 -7.61 -8.97
N GLN A 175 16.92 -6.56 -9.35
CA GLN A 175 16.52 -5.49 -8.45
C GLN A 175 15.20 -4.86 -8.89
N ARG A 176 14.41 -4.43 -7.90
CA ARG A 176 13.22 -3.59 -8.08
C ARG A 176 13.23 -2.46 -7.07
N ASP A 177 12.89 -1.27 -7.53
CA ASP A 177 12.71 -0.07 -6.72
C ASP A 177 11.32 0.48 -6.99
N LEU A 178 10.54 0.69 -5.93
CA LEU A 178 9.18 1.18 -6.01
C LEU A 178 8.92 2.20 -4.93
N SER A 179 7.88 3.01 -5.12
CA SER A 179 7.40 3.86 -4.04
C SER A 179 6.84 3.00 -2.91
N PHE A 180 7.12 3.37 -1.67
CA PHE A 180 6.41 2.80 -0.53
C PHE A 180 5.09 3.53 -0.33
N TRP A 181 4.12 2.89 0.31
CA TRP A 181 2.82 3.51 0.52
C TRP A 181 2.97 4.78 1.39
N PRO A 182 2.45 5.95 0.96
CA PRO A 182 2.69 7.20 1.67
C PRO A 182 2.17 7.23 3.10
N GLY A 183 2.94 7.85 4.00
CA GLY A 183 2.67 7.82 5.44
C GLY A 183 1.43 8.56 5.90
N TYR A 184 0.85 9.40 5.04
CA TYR A 184 -0.45 10.04 5.32
C TYR A 184 -1.65 9.09 5.18
N HIS A 185 -1.46 7.88 4.63
CA HIS A 185 -2.49 6.83 4.59
C HIS A 185 -2.36 5.78 5.69
N TRP A 186 -1.25 5.78 6.44
CA TRP A 186 -1.00 4.75 7.44
C TRP A 186 -1.94 4.88 8.62
N CYS A 187 -2.43 3.74 9.09
CA CYS A 187 -3.12 3.63 10.36
C CYS A 187 -2.43 2.58 11.24
N GLU A 188 -2.44 2.83 12.54
CA GLU A 188 -1.78 1.96 13.50
C GLU A 188 -2.43 0.58 13.49
N GLY A 189 -1.62 -0.47 13.42
CA GLY A 189 -2.13 -1.85 13.43
C GLY A 189 -2.48 -2.40 12.05
N ASP A 190 -2.49 -1.58 10.99
CA ASP A 190 -2.71 -2.07 9.63
C ASP A 190 -1.61 -3.04 9.17
N THR A 191 -2.03 -4.10 8.47
CA THR A 191 -1.12 -4.91 7.65
C THR A 191 -1.16 -4.43 6.20
N LEU A 192 -0.02 -3.97 5.69
CA LEU A 192 0.15 -3.60 4.28
C LEU A 192 0.83 -4.76 3.54
N VAL A 193 0.31 -5.12 2.37
CA VAL A 193 0.98 -6.01 1.43
C VAL A 193 1.33 -5.21 0.18
N THR A 194 2.61 -5.23 -0.19
CA THR A 194 3.11 -4.65 -1.45
C THR A 194 3.59 -5.76 -2.36
N TRP A 195 3.38 -5.65 -3.67
CA TRP A 195 3.94 -6.61 -4.63
C TRP A 195 4.50 -5.95 -5.88
N THR A 196 5.45 -6.65 -6.49
CA THR A 196 6.04 -6.28 -7.77
C THR A 196 6.43 -7.52 -8.55
N ASP A 197 6.28 -7.43 -9.86
CA ASP A 197 6.78 -8.44 -10.78
C ASP A 197 8.28 -8.27 -11.05
N GLY A 198 8.87 -9.31 -11.63
CA GLY A 198 10.24 -9.33 -12.07
C GLY A 198 11.21 -10.06 -11.17
N VAL A 199 10.72 -10.97 -10.35
CA VAL A 199 11.54 -12.01 -9.73
C VAL A 199 12.21 -12.78 -10.87
N PRO A 200 13.56 -12.86 -10.91
CA PRO A 200 14.26 -13.63 -11.93
C PRO A 200 13.83 -15.10 -11.87
N ASN A 201 13.41 -15.66 -13.01
CA ASN A 201 13.15 -17.09 -13.14
C ASN A 201 14.50 -17.84 -13.18
N ASN A 202 15.12 -17.96 -12.01
CA ASN A 202 16.44 -18.54 -11.84
C ASN A 202 16.46 -19.46 -10.62
N SER A 203 16.90 -20.70 -10.84
CA SER A 203 17.06 -21.70 -9.77
C SER A 203 18.11 -21.31 -8.72
N THR A 204 18.92 -20.29 -8.97
CA THR A 204 19.93 -19.82 -8.02
C THR A 204 19.40 -18.77 -7.04
N LEU A 205 18.16 -18.28 -7.19
CA LEU A 205 17.58 -17.31 -6.25
C LEU A 205 17.53 -17.91 -4.84
N SER A 206 18.30 -17.33 -3.92
CA SER A 206 18.50 -17.89 -2.57
C SER A 206 18.04 -16.95 -1.46
N ALA A 207 18.00 -15.65 -1.71
CA ALA A 207 17.67 -14.65 -0.71
C ALA A 207 17.08 -13.37 -1.31
N LEU A 208 16.35 -12.63 -0.48
CA LEU A 208 15.92 -11.26 -0.76
C LEU A 208 16.67 -10.29 0.14
N ARG A 209 17.04 -9.13 -0.43
CA ARG A 209 17.49 -7.96 0.32
C ARG A 209 16.44 -6.87 0.20
N VAL A 210 15.84 -6.49 1.32
CA VAL A 210 14.72 -5.53 1.34
C VAL A 210 15.07 -4.33 2.19
N GLY A 211 14.90 -3.11 1.69
CA GLY A 211 15.16 -1.89 2.45
C GLY A 211 14.23 -0.74 2.07
N LEU A 212 14.23 0.28 2.92
CA LEU A 212 13.48 1.52 2.73
C LEU A 212 14.46 2.70 2.61
N TYR A 213 14.11 3.70 1.81
CA TYR A 213 14.91 4.92 1.69
C TYR A 213 14.07 6.11 1.26
N THR A 214 14.64 7.31 1.37
CA THR A 214 14.11 8.52 0.74
C THR A 214 15.12 9.07 -0.26
N LEU A 215 14.62 9.78 -1.27
CA LEU A 215 15.46 10.53 -2.20
C LEU A 215 15.59 11.97 -1.69
N GLY A 216 16.82 12.46 -1.65
CA GLY A 216 17.11 13.84 -1.29
C GLY A 216 16.46 14.83 -2.25
N THR A 217 16.14 16.02 -1.74
CA THR A 217 15.52 17.10 -2.52
C THR A 217 16.30 18.40 -2.34
N GLY A 218 16.17 19.32 -3.30
CA GLY A 218 16.85 20.61 -3.26
C GLY A 218 18.38 20.47 -3.26
N LYS A 219 19.04 20.89 -2.17
CA LYS A 219 20.51 20.81 -2.06
C LYS A 219 21.04 19.37 -1.97
N ASP A 220 20.18 18.42 -1.59
CA ASP A 220 20.53 17.01 -1.41
C ASP A 220 20.01 16.15 -2.57
N GLU A 221 19.59 16.78 -3.68
CA GLU A 221 19.08 16.08 -4.87
C GLU A 221 20.07 15.01 -5.38
N GLY A 222 19.55 13.82 -5.65
CA GLY A 222 20.33 12.65 -6.07
C GLY A 222 20.98 11.85 -4.93
N GLN A 223 20.90 12.30 -3.68
CA GLN A 223 21.32 11.50 -2.53
C GLN A 223 20.23 10.52 -2.11
N ILE A 224 20.66 9.36 -1.60
CA ILE A 224 19.79 8.33 -1.03
C ILE A 224 19.99 8.34 0.49
N PHE A 225 18.90 8.46 1.22
CA PHE A 225 18.88 8.39 2.68
C PHE A 225 18.17 7.10 3.10
N PRO A 226 18.91 6.03 3.40
CA PRO A 226 18.32 4.77 3.83
C PRO A 226 17.64 4.92 5.20
N VAL A 227 16.60 4.13 5.42
CA VAL A 227 15.97 3.96 6.74
C VAL A 227 16.67 2.81 7.44
N ASP A 228 17.29 3.11 8.57
CA ASP A 228 17.99 2.10 9.36
C ASP A 228 17.02 1.04 9.88
N ILE A 229 17.48 -0.21 9.93
CA ILE A 229 16.88 -1.27 10.74
C ILE A 229 17.37 -1.11 12.17
N LEU A 230 16.48 -1.36 13.12
CA LEU A 230 16.77 -1.24 14.54
C LEU A 230 17.05 -2.61 15.18
N ASP A 231 17.99 -2.65 16.11
CA ASP A 231 18.17 -3.79 17.02
C ASP A 231 17.11 -3.78 18.15
N VAL A 232 17.16 -4.78 19.02
CA VAL A 232 16.26 -4.92 20.18
C VAL A 232 16.38 -3.79 21.21
N MET A 233 17.44 -2.99 21.15
CA MET A 233 17.65 -1.80 21.99
C MET A 233 17.26 -0.50 21.28
N GLY A 234 16.84 -0.56 20.01
CA GLY A 234 16.47 0.59 19.20
C GLY A 234 17.65 1.29 18.52
N ASN A 235 18.84 0.67 18.47
CA ASN A 235 20.00 1.24 17.77
C ASN A 235 20.03 0.80 16.29
N PRO A 236 20.59 1.62 15.38
CA PRO A 236 20.84 1.19 14.00
C PRO A 236 21.68 -0.08 13.92
N ALA A 237 21.18 -1.09 13.22
CA ALA A 237 21.79 -2.41 13.04
C ALA A 237 22.10 -2.75 11.57
N GLY A 238 21.59 -1.96 10.63
CA GLY A 238 21.76 -2.16 9.20
C GLY A 238 20.81 -1.28 8.38
N GLN A 239 20.84 -1.40 7.07
CA GLN A 239 19.99 -0.61 6.15
C GLN A 239 19.05 -1.47 5.31
N TRP A 240 19.09 -2.79 5.51
CA TRP A 240 18.25 -3.75 4.78
C TRP A 240 18.08 -5.06 5.56
N ALA A 241 16.91 -5.68 5.38
CA ALA A 241 16.61 -7.01 5.82
C ALA A 241 17.21 -8.01 4.83
N LEU A 242 17.86 -9.06 5.34
CA LEU A 242 18.26 -10.21 4.55
C LEU A 242 17.31 -11.37 4.88
N ILE A 243 16.56 -11.81 3.88
CA ILE A 243 15.57 -12.89 4.00
C ILE A 243 16.09 -14.08 3.21
N SER A 244 16.54 -15.12 3.91
CA SER A 244 16.89 -16.38 3.27
C SER A 244 15.62 -17.06 2.79
N LEU A 245 15.59 -17.46 1.52
CA LEU A 245 14.49 -18.23 0.95
C LEU A 245 14.73 -19.69 1.27
N THR A 246 13.77 -20.32 1.96
CA THR A 246 13.75 -21.77 2.09
C THR A 246 13.47 -22.37 0.72
N THR A 247 14.45 -23.08 0.16
CA THR A 247 14.19 -24.02 -0.93
C THR A 247 13.30 -25.13 -0.40
N GLU A 248 12.07 -25.22 -0.92
CA GLU A 248 11.25 -26.43 -0.78
C GLU A 248 11.88 -27.63 -1.50
#